data_AF-A0A401T4D3-F1
#
_entry.id   AF-A0A401T4D3-F1
#
_cell.length_a   1.000
_cell.length_b   1.000
_cell.length_c   1.000
_cell.angle_alpha   90.00
_cell.angle_beta   90.00
_cell.angle_gamma   90.00
#
_symmetry.space_group_name_H-M   'P 1'
#
loop_
_entity.id
_entity.type
_entity.pdbx_description
1 polymer ?
#
loop_
_entity_poly.entity_id
_entity_poly.type
_entity_poly.pdbx_seq_one_letter_code
_entity_poly.pdbx_strand_id
1 'polypeptide(L)'
;MYKRNGLMANLRVTSATPEGSSSSDSLDGPYADYAMKSYDAVVFDVLKVTPEEFASQITLMDVPVFKAIQPEELTSCGWNKKDKHILAPNIVAFTRRFNQVSFWIVREILTAQTLKIRAEILSHFIKLAKKLLELNNLHSLMAVVSGLQSAPIFRLSKTWALVSRKDKATFEKLDYLVTKEDNYKRMREFISSLRMVPCIPYLGNTVIAIGYCITLM
;
A
#
# COMPACT_ATOMS: atom_id res chain seq x y z
N MET A 1 -34.12 -23.88 39.80
CA MET A 1 -35.17 -22.96 40.32
C MET A 1 -35.04 -21.63 39.61
N TYR A 2 -35.79 -21.44 38.52
CA TYR A 2 -35.92 -20.15 37.83
C TYR A 2 -37.23 -19.50 38.27
N LYS A 3 -37.18 -18.27 38.77
CA LYS A 3 -38.34 -17.39 38.88
C LYS A 3 -38.06 -16.06 38.16
N ARG A 4 -39.12 -15.62 37.51
CA ARG A 4 -39.28 -14.55 36.52
C ARG A 4 -39.82 -13.29 37.22
N ASN A 5 -39.88 -12.19 36.46
CA ASN A 5 -40.62 -10.92 36.67
C ASN A 5 -39.72 -9.81 37.24
N GLY A 6 -39.74 -8.55 36.78
CA GLY A 6 -40.59 -7.85 35.82
C GLY A 6 -40.50 -6.33 36.11
N LEU A 7 -40.64 -5.53 35.06
CA LEU A 7 -41.14 -4.13 35.02
C LEU A 7 -40.30 -2.94 35.55
N MET A 8 -39.99 -2.07 34.58
CA MET A 8 -39.77 -0.60 34.53
C MET A 8 -39.99 0.25 35.80
N ALA A 9 -39.07 1.18 36.07
CA ALA A 9 -39.38 2.49 36.63
C ALA A 9 -38.29 3.55 36.35
N ASN A 10 -38.76 4.75 36.02
CA ASN A 10 -38.06 6.00 35.74
C ASN A 10 -37.11 6.49 36.84
N LEU A 11 -36.00 7.13 36.48
CA LEU A 11 -35.33 8.10 37.36
C LEU A 11 -34.91 9.35 36.56
N ARG A 12 -35.52 10.49 36.92
CA ARG A 12 -35.12 11.85 36.54
C ARG A 12 -34.07 12.38 37.53
N VAL A 13 -33.23 13.23 36.95
CA VAL A 13 -32.19 14.14 37.47
C VAL A 13 -32.46 14.74 38.86
N THR A 14 -31.40 14.87 39.68
CA THR A 14 -31.17 16.06 40.54
C THR A 14 -29.67 16.41 40.61
N SER A 15 -29.40 17.71 40.63
CA SER A 15 -28.11 18.41 40.68
C SER A 15 -27.79 18.89 42.09
N ALA A 16 -26.51 18.90 42.48
CA ALA A 16 -26.00 19.81 43.52
C ALA A 16 -24.48 20.05 43.34
N THR A 17 -24.11 21.33 43.33
CA THR A 17 -22.77 21.95 43.27
C THR A 17 -22.00 21.86 44.59
N PRO A 18 -20.71 22.22 44.60
CA PRO A 18 -20.37 23.41 45.37
C PRO A 18 -19.45 24.43 44.66
N GLU A 19 -19.63 25.67 45.10
CA GLU A 19 -18.94 26.94 44.86
C GLU A 19 -17.41 26.84 45.11
N GLY A 20 -16.51 27.69 44.60
CA GLY A 20 -16.61 28.90 43.78
C GLY A 20 -15.20 29.48 43.57
N SER A 21 -15.02 30.37 42.60
CA SER A 21 -14.15 31.56 42.68
C SER A 21 -14.28 32.37 41.39
N SER A 22 -14.56 33.65 41.58
CA SER A 22 -14.71 34.72 40.59
C SER A 22 -13.39 35.07 39.88
N SER A 23 -13.44 35.31 38.57
CA SER A 23 -12.93 36.56 37.97
C SER A 23 -13.40 36.67 36.52
N SER A 24 -14.14 37.74 36.25
CA SER A 24 -14.56 38.20 34.93
C SER A 24 -13.42 38.98 34.28
N ASP A 25 -12.97 38.58 33.10
CA ASP A 25 -12.29 39.48 32.17
C ASP A 25 -12.89 39.31 30.78
N SER A 26 -13.60 40.36 30.36
CA SER A 26 -14.22 40.52 29.05
C SER A 26 -13.17 41.07 28.09
N LEU A 27 -12.86 40.34 27.02
CA LEU A 27 -12.07 40.85 25.90
C LEU A 27 -12.90 40.73 24.61
N ASP A 28 -13.78 41.71 24.40
CA ASP A 28 -14.35 42.00 23.09
C ASP A 28 -13.26 42.69 22.24
N GLY A 29 -12.63 41.92 21.36
CA GLY A 29 -11.75 42.42 20.30
C GLY A 29 -12.36 42.11 18.93
N PRO A 30 -12.23 43.00 17.93
CA PRO A 30 -12.89 42.83 16.64
C PRO A 30 -12.33 41.59 15.94
N TYR A 31 -13.19 40.61 15.73
CA TYR A 31 -12.89 39.42 14.94
C TYR A 31 -12.57 39.90 13.52
N ALA A 32 -11.28 40.06 13.24
CA ALA A 32 -10.81 40.30 11.89
C ALA A 32 -11.30 39.13 11.04
N ASP A 33 -12.04 39.46 9.99
CA ASP A 33 -12.55 38.55 8.97
C ASP A 33 -11.36 37.92 8.23
N TYR A 34 -10.70 36.96 8.89
CA TYR A 34 -9.87 35.98 8.21
C TYR A 34 -10.84 35.04 7.52
N ALA A 35 -11.40 35.51 6.41
CA ALA A 35 -12.01 34.66 5.42
C ALA A 35 -11.03 33.50 5.18
N MET A 36 -11.37 32.35 5.74
CA MET A 36 -10.60 31.13 5.64
C MET A 36 -10.50 30.85 4.15
N LYS A 37 -9.36 31.21 3.54
CA LYS A 37 -9.09 30.87 2.15
C LYS A 37 -9.14 29.35 2.11
N SER A 38 -10.27 28.83 1.65
CA SER A 38 -10.45 27.44 1.30
C SER A 38 -9.49 27.19 0.16
N TYR A 39 -8.30 26.71 0.48
CA TYR A 39 -7.44 26.14 -0.53
C TYR A 39 -8.16 24.90 -1.03
N ASP A 40 -8.66 24.95 -2.27
CA ASP A 40 -9.14 23.76 -2.95
C ASP A 40 -8.05 22.69 -2.79
N ALA A 41 -8.43 21.53 -2.25
CA ALA A 41 -7.53 20.40 -2.18
C ALA A 41 -7.08 20.13 -3.62
N VAL A 42 -5.78 20.32 -3.89
CA VAL A 42 -5.21 20.02 -5.20
C VAL A 42 -5.48 18.53 -5.45
N VAL A 43 -6.48 18.23 -6.28
CA VAL A 43 -6.82 16.86 -6.65
C VAL A 43 -5.70 16.36 -7.54
N PHE A 44 -4.81 15.57 -6.96
CA PHE A 44 -3.75 14.91 -7.72
C PHE A 44 -4.38 13.92 -8.70
N ASP A 45 -4.09 14.10 -9.99
CA ASP A 45 -4.55 13.22 -11.05
C ASP A 45 -3.45 12.23 -11.42
N VAL A 46 -3.66 10.96 -11.05
CA VAL A 46 -2.72 9.87 -11.33
C VAL A 46 -2.43 9.71 -12.83
N LEU A 47 -3.35 10.10 -13.72
CA LEU A 47 -3.15 9.96 -15.16
C LEU A 47 -2.22 11.02 -15.74
N LYS A 48 -1.90 12.09 -14.99
CA LYS A 48 -1.00 13.16 -15.44
C LYS A 48 0.48 12.87 -15.23
N VAL A 49 0.81 11.90 -14.37
CA VAL A 49 2.18 11.43 -14.16
C VAL A 49 2.38 10.18 -14.99
N THR A 50 3.51 10.06 -15.69
CA THR A 50 3.73 8.91 -16.57
C THR A 50 4.02 7.64 -15.78
N PRO A 51 3.76 6.44 -16.35
CA PRO A 51 4.10 5.18 -15.68
C PRO A 51 5.59 5.04 -15.36
N GLU A 52 6.46 5.66 -16.16
CA GLU A 52 7.91 5.65 -15.98
C GLU A 52 8.38 6.52 -14.81
N GLU A 53 7.78 7.70 -14.67
CA GLU A 53 8.02 8.58 -13.51
C GLU A 53 7.57 7.89 -12.23
N PHE A 54 6.37 7.29 -12.20
CA PHE A 54 5.93 6.52 -11.05
C PHE A 54 6.86 5.35 -10.74
N ALA A 55 7.29 4.58 -11.74
CA ALA A 55 8.20 3.46 -11.53
C ALA A 55 9.52 3.93 -10.92
N SER A 56 10.06 5.04 -11.42
CA SER A 56 11.30 5.63 -10.93
C SER A 56 11.15 6.14 -9.50
N GLN A 57 10.07 6.86 -9.17
CA GLN A 57 9.84 7.38 -7.82
C GLN A 57 9.57 6.27 -6.80
N ILE A 58 8.77 5.26 -7.15
CA ILE A 58 8.54 4.09 -6.29
C ILE A 58 9.86 3.39 -6.00
N THR A 59 10.67 3.15 -7.05
CA THR A 59 11.99 2.52 -6.91
C THR A 59 12.91 3.37 -6.04
N LEU A 60 12.96 4.68 -6.24
CA LEU A 60 13.78 5.60 -5.45
C LEU A 60 13.41 5.55 -3.95
N MET A 61 12.13 5.36 -3.63
CA MET A 61 11.66 5.21 -2.27
C MET A 61 11.87 3.78 -1.69
N ASP A 62 11.89 2.75 -2.54
CA ASP A 62 12.12 1.36 -2.12
C ASP A 62 13.60 1.09 -1.79
N VAL A 63 14.53 1.61 -2.60
CA VAL A 63 15.98 1.42 -2.47
C VAL A 63 16.50 1.65 -1.05
N PRO A 64 16.26 2.82 -0.39
CA PRO A 64 16.83 3.07 0.94
C PRO A 64 16.31 2.10 1.99
N VAL A 65 15.04 1.68 1.90
CA VAL A 65 14.45 0.73 2.86
C VAL A 65 15.00 -0.67 2.64
N PHE A 66 15.15 -1.09 1.38
CA PHE A 66 15.77 -2.37 1.04
C PHE A 66 17.23 -2.45 1.53
N LYS A 67 18.02 -1.40 1.26
CA LYS A 67 19.44 -1.33 1.67
C LYS A 67 19.65 -1.25 3.18
N ALA A 68 18.63 -0.85 3.95
CA ALA A 68 18.71 -0.78 5.40
C ALA A 68 18.54 -2.14 6.09
N ILE A 69 18.04 -3.17 5.39
CA ILE A 69 17.80 -4.50 5.96
C ILE A 69 19.12 -5.13 6.38
N GLN A 70 19.23 -5.50 7.65
CA GLN A 70 20.41 -6.16 8.18
C GLN A 70 20.31 -7.70 8.06
N PRO A 71 21.44 -8.42 7.86
CA PRO A 71 21.45 -9.88 7.80
C PRO A 71 20.83 -10.57 9.03
N GLU A 72 20.97 -9.98 10.22
CA GLU A 72 20.41 -10.49 11.48
C GLU A 72 18.87 -10.48 11.46
N GLU A 73 18.28 -9.49 10.78
CA GLU A 73 16.83 -9.42 10.61
C GLU A 73 16.33 -10.59 9.78
N LEU A 74 17.08 -10.99 8.75
CA LEU A 74 16.77 -12.12 7.86
C LEU A 74 16.93 -13.47 8.55
N THR A 75 17.99 -13.64 9.35
CA THR A 75 18.28 -14.90 10.05
C THR A 75 17.39 -15.13 11.28
N SER A 76 16.98 -14.06 11.98
CA SER A 76 16.13 -14.15 13.18
C SER A 76 14.71 -14.68 12.90
N CYS A 77 14.26 -14.60 11.64
CA CYS A 77 12.88 -14.88 11.24
C CYS A 77 11.83 -14.11 12.08
N GLY A 78 12.21 -12.90 12.54
CA GLY A 78 11.45 -12.12 13.52
C GLY A 78 10.23 -11.37 12.97
N TRP A 79 10.13 -11.17 11.65
CA TRP A 79 9.11 -10.31 11.04
C TRP A 79 7.66 -10.79 11.22
N ASN A 80 7.45 -12.07 11.56
CA ASN A 80 6.13 -12.65 11.87
C ASN A 80 5.83 -12.75 13.38
N LYS A 81 6.76 -12.31 14.25
CA LYS A 81 6.60 -12.38 15.71
C LYS A 81 5.96 -11.11 16.27
N LYS A 82 5.55 -11.15 17.54
CA LYS A 82 4.92 -10.00 18.23
C LYS A 82 5.87 -8.80 18.34
N ASP A 83 7.15 -9.09 18.53
CA ASP A 83 8.28 -8.17 18.66
C ASP A 83 8.98 -7.88 17.33
N LYS A 84 8.31 -8.11 16.18
CA LYS A 84 8.86 -7.88 14.84
C LYS A 84 9.47 -6.49 14.61
N HIS A 85 8.96 -5.47 15.30
CA HIS A 85 9.47 -4.09 15.20
C HIS A 85 10.83 -3.91 15.89
N ILE A 86 11.22 -4.84 16.75
CA ILE A 86 12.52 -4.89 17.41
C ILE A 86 13.44 -5.85 16.64
N LEU A 87 12.93 -7.04 16.30
CA LEU A 87 13.74 -8.10 15.67
C LEU A 87 14.03 -7.89 14.18
N ALA A 88 13.11 -7.25 13.45
CA ALA A 88 13.19 -7.11 12.00
C ALA A 88 12.57 -5.79 11.51
N PRO A 89 12.96 -4.62 12.07
CA PRO A 89 12.35 -3.33 11.77
C PRO A 89 12.35 -2.97 10.28
N ASN A 90 13.43 -3.24 9.56
CA ASN A 90 13.57 -2.88 8.15
C ASN A 90 12.80 -3.83 7.24
N ILE A 91 12.74 -5.13 7.58
CA ILE A 91 11.87 -6.09 6.85
C ILE A 91 10.40 -5.71 7.02
N VAL A 92 10.01 -5.29 8.23
CA VAL A 92 8.64 -4.80 8.50
C VAL A 92 8.37 -3.51 7.74
N ALA A 93 9.33 -2.57 7.69
CA ALA A 93 9.21 -1.34 6.90
C ALA A 93 9.08 -1.64 5.40
N PHE A 94 9.85 -2.59 4.88
CA PHE A 94 9.79 -2.99 3.48
C PHE A 94 8.46 -3.69 3.14
N THR A 95 7.96 -4.55 4.04
CA THR A 95 6.62 -5.14 3.93
C THR A 95 5.53 -4.06 3.98
N ARG A 96 5.70 -3.01 4.79
CA ARG A 96 4.78 -1.87 4.82
C ARG A 96 4.77 -1.14 3.48
N ARG A 97 5.92 -0.93 2.83
CA ARG A 97 6.01 -0.32 1.50
C ARG A 97 5.23 -1.13 0.45
N PHE A 98 5.41 -2.45 0.42
CA PHE A 98 4.63 -3.36 -0.43
C PHE A 98 3.11 -3.14 -0.29
N ASN A 99 2.64 -3.12 0.96
CA ASN A 99 1.22 -2.96 1.26
C ASN A 99 0.72 -1.56 0.88
N GLN A 100 1.50 -0.51 1.12
CA GLN A 100 1.17 0.86 0.73
C GLN A 100 0.96 0.98 -0.78
N VAL A 101 1.88 0.42 -1.59
CA VAL A 101 1.76 0.44 -3.05
C VAL A 101 0.53 -0.35 -3.50
N SER A 102 0.33 -1.56 -2.97
CA SER A 102 -0.81 -2.41 -3.30
C SER A 102 -2.15 -1.73 -2.98
N PHE A 103 -2.28 -1.15 -1.79
CA PHE A 103 -3.51 -0.46 -1.37
C PHE A 103 -3.73 0.86 -2.11
N TRP A 104 -2.67 1.61 -2.42
CA TRP A 104 -2.77 2.81 -3.24
C TRP A 104 -3.42 2.50 -4.59
N ILE A 105 -2.93 1.47 -5.30
CA ILE A 105 -3.46 1.05 -6.60
C ILE A 105 -4.94 0.67 -6.50
N VAL A 106 -5.29 -0.15 -5.50
CA VAL A 106 -6.68 -0.56 -5.27
C VAL A 106 -7.56 0.67 -5.03
N ARG A 107 -7.10 1.62 -4.21
CA ARG A 107 -7.82 2.86 -3.93
C ARG A 107 -8.05 3.67 -5.19
N GLU A 108 -7.00 4.01 -5.93
CA GLU A 108 -7.10 4.87 -7.13
C GLU A 108 -8.05 4.29 -8.19
N ILE A 109 -8.05 2.96 -8.37
CA ILE A 109 -8.99 2.31 -9.29
C ILE A 109 -10.42 2.39 -8.75
N LEU A 110 -10.65 2.10 -7.47
CA LEU A 110 -12.00 2.07 -6.90
C LEU A 110 -12.63 3.46 -6.74
N THR A 111 -11.83 4.51 -6.56
CA THR A 111 -12.30 5.90 -6.40
C THR A 111 -12.46 6.65 -7.72
N ALA A 112 -12.17 6.01 -8.86
CA ALA A 112 -12.33 6.62 -10.17
C ALA A 112 -13.80 7.01 -10.46
N GLN A 113 -14.01 8.24 -10.94
CA GLN A 113 -15.34 8.85 -11.09
C GLN A 113 -16.22 8.18 -12.15
N THR A 114 -15.61 7.64 -13.21
CA THR A 114 -16.34 6.99 -14.31
C THR A 114 -15.72 5.66 -14.69
N LEU A 115 -16.51 4.79 -15.32
CA LEU A 115 -16.02 3.49 -15.83
C LEU A 115 -14.85 3.66 -16.81
N LYS A 116 -14.91 4.68 -17.69
CA LYS A 116 -13.87 4.95 -18.68
C LYS A 116 -12.56 5.37 -18.01
N ILE A 117 -12.61 6.34 -17.11
CA ILE A 117 -11.43 6.80 -16.34
C ILE A 117 -10.86 5.63 -15.53
N ARG A 118 -11.71 4.82 -14.91
CA ARG A 118 -11.27 3.64 -14.15
C ARG A 118 -10.50 2.65 -15.01
N ALA A 119 -10.94 2.41 -16.25
CA ALA A 119 -10.24 1.54 -17.18
C ALA A 119 -8.89 2.14 -17.62
N GLU A 120 -8.83 3.46 -17.82
CA GLU A 120 -7.58 4.17 -18.12
C GLU A 120 -6.57 4.07 -16.96
N ILE A 121 -7.02 4.27 -15.71
CA ILE A 121 -6.19 4.10 -14.51
C ILE A 121 -5.69 2.65 -14.37
N LEU A 122 -6.55 1.67 -14.62
CA LEU A 122 -6.16 0.25 -14.60
C LEU A 122 -5.08 -0.03 -15.66
N SER A 123 -5.29 0.40 -16.91
CA SER A 123 -4.28 0.32 -17.98
C SER A 123 -2.98 1.05 -17.60
N HIS A 124 -3.08 2.17 -16.90
CA HIS A 124 -1.93 2.94 -16.41
C HIS A 124 -1.09 2.12 -15.42
N PHE A 125 -1.73 1.43 -14.47
CA PHE A 125 -1.03 0.57 -13.51
C PHE A 125 -0.42 -0.70 -14.14
N ILE A 126 -1.01 -1.24 -15.20
CA ILE A 126 -0.37 -2.32 -15.98
C ILE A 126 0.95 -1.81 -16.62
N LYS A 127 0.94 -0.60 -17.17
CA LYS A 127 2.14 0.02 -17.76
C LYS A 127 3.18 0.35 -16.67
N LEU A 128 2.74 0.77 -15.49
CA LEU A 128 3.61 0.97 -14.33
C LEU A 128 4.30 -0.34 -13.94
N ALA A 129 3.55 -1.44 -13.83
CA ALA A 129 4.11 -2.75 -13.54
C ALA A 129 5.18 -3.16 -14.58
N LYS A 130 4.92 -2.93 -15.87
CA LYS A 130 5.90 -3.16 -16.93
C LYS A 130 7.17 -2.32 -16.72
N LYS A 131 7.03 -1.04 -16.35
CA LYS A 131 8.18 -0.16 -16.09
C LYS A 131 8.97 -0.57 -14.83
N LEU A 132 8.31 -1.07 -13.80
CA LEU A 132 8.98 -1.65 -12.63
C LEU A 132 9.78 -2.90 -12.99
N LEU A 133 9.29 -3.73 -13.91
CA LEU A 133 10.05 -4.86 -14.45
C LEU A 133 11.28 -4.38 -15.24
N GLU A 134 11.14 -3.34 -16.08
CA GLU A 134 12.27 -2.74 -16.81
C GLU A 134 13.36 -2.20 -15.86
N LEU A 135 12.98 -1.74 -14.66
CA LEU A 135 13.89 -1.29 -13.59
C LEU A 135 14.38 -2.42 -12.67
N ASN A 136 14.01 -3.68 -12.93
CA ASN A 136 14.26 -4.83 -12.06
C ASN A 136 13.78 -4.63 -10.60
N ASN A 137 12.73 -3.82 -10.38
CA ASN A 137 12.10 -3.66 -9.08
C ASN A 137 10.97 -4.70 -8.92
N LEU A 138 11.36 -5.93 -8.59
CA LEU A 138 10.43 -7.06 -8.44
C LEU A 138 9.57 -6.94 -7.18
N HIS A 139 10.05 -6.24 -6.16
CA HIS A 139 9.27 -5.95 -4.96
C HIS A 139 7.99 -5.19 -5.29
N SER A 140 8.12 -4.04 -5.93
CA SER A 140 6.97 -3.20 -6.27
C SER A 140 6.19 -3.71 -7.49
N LEU A 141 6.84 -4.42 -8.43
CA LEU A 141 6.13 -5.16 -9.47
C LEU A 141 5.13 -6.14 -8.84
N MET A 142 5.58 -6.96 -7.89
CA MET A 142 4.72 -7.92 -7.19
C MET A 142 3.59 -7.20 -6.44
N ALA A 143 3.86 -6.05 -5.82
CA ALA A 143 2.83 -5.24 -5.16
C ALA A 143 1.74 -4.79 -6.14
N VAL A 144 2.14 -4.28 -7.31
CA VAL A 144 1.19 -3.85 -8.34
C VAL A 144 0.35 -5.02 -8.86
N VAL A 145 0.99 -6.13 -9.23
CA VAL A 145 0.28 -7.32 -9.74
C VAL A 145 -0.68 -7.86 -8.67
N SER A 146 -0.23 -7.97 -7.41
CA SER A 146 -1.08 -8.40 -6.29
C SER A 146 -2.27 -7.48 -6.07
N GLY A 147 -2.07 -6.15 -6.18
CA GLY A 147 -3.16 -5.16 -6.11
C GLY A 147 -4.21 -5.36 -7.21
N LEU A 148 -3.77 -5.59 -8.46
CA LEU A 148 -4.65 -5.82 -9.61
C LEU A 148 -5.38 -7.17 -9.55
N GLN A 149 -4.75 -8.20 -9.00
CA GLN A 149 -5.35 -9.53 -8.78
C GLN A 149 -6.23 -9.62 -7.52
N SER A 150 -6.15 -8.62 -6.64
CA SER A 150 -6.96 -8.61 -5.43
C SER A 150 -8.46 -8.69 -5.77
N ALA A 151 -9.22 -9.40 -4.94
CA ALA A 151 -10.67 -9.58 -5.12
C ALA A 151 -11.45 -8.30 -5.49
N PRO A 152 -11.17 -7.10 -4.92
CA PRO A 152 -11.86 -5.87 -5.33
C PRO A 152 -11.61 -5.40 -6.75
N ILE A 153 -10.44 -5.69 -7.32
CA ILE A 153 -10.09 -5.25 -8.67
C ILE A 153 -10.38 -6.35 -9.69
N PHE A 154 -10.04 -7.61 -9.38
CA PHE A 154 -10.23 -8.75 -10.28
C PHE A 154 -11.70 -8.92 -10.71
N ARG A 155 -12.65 -8.68 -9.80
CA ARG A 155 -14.09 -8.83 -10.09
C ARG A 155 -14.68 -7.74 -11.00
N LEU A 156 -13.94 -6.68 -11.34
CA LEU A 156 -14.44 -5.53 -12.10
C LEU A 156 -14.56 -5.84 -13.61
N SER A 157 -15.36 -6.85 -13.97
CA SER A 157 -15.46 -7.39 -15.34
C SER A 157 -15.70 -6.32 -16.41
N LYS A 158 -16.58 -5.35 -16.16
CA LYS A 158 -16.86 -4.22 -17.08
C LYS A 158 -15.64 -3.31 -17.28
N THR A 159 -14.83 -3.09 -16.26
CA THR A 159 -13.60 -2.30 -16.35
C THR A 159 -12.57 -3.07 -17.16
N TRP A 160 -12.34 -4.34 -16.82
CA TRP A 160 -11.42 -5.21 -17.56
C TRP A 160 -11.82 -5.36 -19.02
N ALA A 161 -13.12 -5.37 -19.35
CA ALA A 161 -13.57 -5.42 -20.74
C ALA A 161 -13.06 -4.25 -21.58
N LEU A 162 -12.91 -3.05 -21.01
CA LEU A 162 -12.43 -1.84 -21.69
C LEU A 162 -10.90 -1.75 -21.81
N VAL A 163 -10.15 -2.56 -21.06
CA VAL A 163 -8.68 -2.60 -21.15
C VAL A 163 -8.29 -3.19 -22.52
N SER A 164 -7.34 -2.53 -23.18
CA SER A 164 -6.85 -2.94 -24.50
C SER A 164 -6.30 -4.36 -24.49
N ARG A 165 -6.38 -5.07 -25.62
CA ARG A 165 -5.80 -6.43 -25.75
C ARG A 165 -4.29 -6.43 -25.47
N LYS A 166 -3.59 -5.36 -25.86
CA LYS A 166 -2.15 -5.18 -25.62
C LYS A 166 -1.83 -5.09 -24.12
N ASP A 167 -2.58 -4.28 -23.38
CA ASP A 167 -2.37 -4.13 -21.94
C ASP A 167 -2.75 -5.42 -21.20
N LYS A 168 -3.84 -6.10 -21.58
CA LYS A 168 -4.20 -7.43 -21.04
C LYS A 168 -3.08 -8.46 -21.22
N ALA A 169 -2.56 -8.59 -22.45
CA ALA A 169 -1.45 -9.50 -22.73
C ALA A 169 -0.17 -9.12 -21.96
N THR A 170 0.04 -7.83 -21.69
CA THR A 170 1.13 -7.37 -20.83
C THR A 170 0.92 -7.82 -19.40
N PHE A 171 -0.29 -7.62 -18.85
CA PHE A 171 -0.64 -8.06 -17.50
C PHE A 171 -0.51 -9.57 -17.33
N GLU A 172 -1.02 -10.37 -18.27
CA GLU A 172 -0.90 -11.83 -18.27
C GLU A 172 0.57 -12.30 -18.22
N LYS A 173 1.46 -11.64 -18.98
CA LYS A 173 2.90 -11.94 -18.93
C LYS A 173 3.54 -11.59 -17.59
N LEU A 174 3.15 -10.45 -17.00
CA LEU A 174 3.66 -10.01 -15.71
C LEU A 174 3.18 -10.94 -14.58
N ASP A 175 1.90 -11.29 -14.59
CA ASP A 175 1.30 -12.26 -13.67
C ASP A 175 1.99 -13.62 -13.77
N TYR A 176 2.17 -14.11 -15.00
CA TYR A 176 2.88 -15.36 -15.24
C TYR A 176 4.32 -15.35 -14.74
N LEU A 177 5.03 -14.22 -14.80
CA LEU A 177 6.37 -14.10 -14.25
C LEU A 177 6.40 -14.22 -12.73
N VAL A 178 5.42 -13.60 -12.05
CA VAL A 178 5.39 -13.46 -10.58
C VAL A 178 4.48 -14.47 -9.89
N THR A 179 3.94 -15.43 -10.62
CA THR A 179 3.10 -16.51 -10.09
C THR A 179 3.78 -17.27 -8.95
N LYS A 180 2.94 -17.80 -8.04
CA LYS A 180 3.39 -18.61 -6.90
C LYS A 180 3.71 -20.06 -7.27
N GLU A 181 3.43 -20.46 -8.52
CA GLU A 181 3.68 -21.81 -9.02
C GLU A 181 5.12 -22.25 -8.78
N ASP A 182 5.26 -23.52 -8.37
CA ASP A 182 6.55 -24.15 -8.06
C ASP A 182 7.44 -23.26 -7.17
N ASN A 183 6.80 -22.70 -6.12
CA ASN A 183 7.42 -21.82 -5.13
C ASN A 183 8.00 -20.51 -5.73
N TYR A 184 7.36 -19.95 -6.75
CA TYR A 184 7.83 -18.81 -7.56
C TYR A 184 9.02 -19.14 -8.47
N LYS A 185 9.06 -20.33 -9.08
CA LYS A 185 10.18 -20.79 -9.91
C LYS A 185 10.63 -19.77 -10.96
N ARG A 186 9.68 -19.21 -11.71
CA ARG A 186 9.97 -18.26 -12.79
C ARG A 186 10.63 -16.98 -12.29
N MET A 187 10.11 -16.41 -11.21
CA MET A 187 10.70 -15.25 -10.57
C MET A 187 12.10 -15.56 -10.03
N ARG A 188 12.33 -16.75 -9.45
CA ARG A 188 13.67 -17.18 -9.00
C ARG A 188 14.64 -17.30 -10.18
N GLU A 189 14.21 -17.91 -11.28
CA GLU A 189 15.01 -18.05 -12.51
C GLU A 189 15.33 -16.68 -13.12
N PHE A 190 14.36 -15.76 -13.13
CA PHE A 190 14.57 -14.38 -13.57
C PHE A 190 15.55 -13.62 -12.67
N ILE A 191 15.42 -13.68 -11.34
CA ILE A 191 16.40 -13.08 -10.43
C ILE A 191 17.80 -13.68 -10.67
N SER A 192 17.87 -14.99 -10.91
CA SER A 192 19.14 -15.69 -11.17
C SER A 192 19.80 -15.27 -12.48
N SER A 193 19.05 -14.75 -13.46
CA SER A 193 19.61 -14.23 -14.72
C SER A 193 20.12 -12.78 -14.59
N LEU A 194 19.72 -12.05 -13.54
CA LEU A 194 20.09 -10.65 -13.29
C LEU A 194 21.42 -10.46 -12.54
N ARG A 195 22.31 -11.47 -12.51
CA ARG A 195 23.53 -11.51 -11.68
C ARG A 195 24.46 -10.28 -11.74
N MET A 196 24.38 -9.46 -12.79
CA MET A 196 25.23 -8.29 -13.00
C MET A 196 24.44 -6.98 -13.11
N VAL A 197 23.17 -6.96 -12.72
CA VAL A 197 22.30 -5.77 -12.84
C VAL A 197 21.66 -5.46 -11.49
N PRO A 198 21.61 -4.19 -11.05
CA PRO A 198 20.88 -3.80 -9.85
C PRO A 198 19.42 -4.27 -9.91
N CYS A 199 18.96 -4.85 -8.80
CA CYS A 199 17.62 -5.44 -8.68
C CYS A 199 17.12 -5.28 -7.24
N ILE A 200 15.81 -5.05 -7.09
CA ILE A 200 15.14 -5.09 -5.78
C ILE A 200 14.27 -6.35 -5.73
N PRO A 201 14.68 -7.39 -4.99
CA PRO A 201 13.96 -8.67 -4.96
C PRO A 201 12.67 -8.60 -4.15
N TYR A 202 11.71 -9.47 -4.46
CA TYR A 202 10.54 -9.69 -3.62
C TYR A 202 10.90 -10.56 -2.40
N LEU A 203 10.75 -10.00 -1.18
CA LEU A 203 11.13 -10.67 0.08
C LEU A 203 10.04 -11.56 0.69
N GLY A 204 8.82 -11.62 0.12
CA GLY A 204 7.71 -12.37 0.71
C GLY A 204 7.90 -13.90 0.73
N ASN A 205 8.98 -14.40 0.12
CA ASN A 205 9.43 -15.77 0.22
C ASN A 205 10.86 -15.80 0.78
N THR A 206 10.99 -16.01 2.08
CA THR A 206 12.24 -15.89 2.84
C THR A 206 13.32 -16.90 2.47
N VAL A 207 12.96 -17.99 1.79
CA VAL A 207 13.93 -18.95 1.23
C VAL A 207 14.73 -18.35 0.05
N ILE A 208 14.16 -17.40 -0.69
CA ILE A 208 14.86 -16.72 -1.81
C ILE A 208 15.84 -15.67 -1.27
N ALA A 209 15.45 -14.95 -0.22
CA ALA A 209 16.20 -13.80 0.30
C ALA A 209 17.51 -14.19 1.00
N ILE A 210 17.52 -15.28 1.77
CA ILE A 210 18.66 -15.62 2.63
C ILE A 210 19.89 -16.05 1.80
N GLY A 211 19.71 -16.74 0.67
CA GLY A 211 20.83 -17.15 -0.18
C GLY A 211 21.37 -16.05 -1.09
N TYR A 212 20.50 -15.22 -1.66
CA TYR A 212 20.87 -14.24 -2.69
C TYR A 212 21.28 -12.86 -2.13
N CYS A 213 20.65 -12.37 -1.05
CA CYS A 213 21.02 -11.07 -0.47
C CYS A 213 22.40 -11.08 0.20
N ILE A 214 22.80 -12.20 0.80
CA ILE A 214 24.12 -12.34 1.46
C ILE A 214 25.27 -12.29 0.43
N THR A 215 25.01 -12.59 -0.84
CA THR A 215 26.06 -12.58 -1.89
C THR A 215 26.19 -11.20 -2.59
N LEU A 216 25.23 -10.29 -2.38
CA LEU A 216 25.16 -8.98 -3.06
C LEU A 216 25.36 -7.78 -2.14
N MET A 217 25.52 -8.01 -0.83
CA MET A 217 26.05 -7.03 0.14
C MET A 217 27.56 -7.24 0.28
#